data_AF-A0A135T939-F1
#
_entry.id   AF-A0A135T939-F1
#
_cell.length_a   1.000
_cell.length_b   1.000
_cell.length_c   1.000
_cell.angle_alpha   90.00
_cell.angle_beta   90.00
_cell.angle_gamma   90.00
#
_symmetry.space_group_name_H-M   'P 1'
#
loop_
_entity.id
_entity.type
_entity.pdbx_description
1 polymer ?
#
loop_
_entity_poly.entity_id
_entity_poly.type
_entity_poly.pdbx_seq_one_letter_code
_entity_poly.pdbx_strand_id
1 'polypeptide(L)'
;MTTSATTLLPRFLLPALSPMWRVAATSTGRPAVTGASAALRRNAVWTIRYASSKPTKAGQKGPLILEKPAKFNPPSHGARLPKNNGPKHYGGPLSGQEVRAQRTREYPGMMAPEGTWAHWFFNSRKVHLFISLGTLTTLAISTLVLNFSQTSPFKHLLPPASEFWSSPIQFIRTWVHVMQLHERDRNEKAIAAHSRHTDDVAKRQYYRKVHGLDKENPIANFLGMKEESEEDKAAAAAAMEASPVAGDAEATAPAENEQKKKWFGIF
;
A
#
# COMPACT_ATOMS: atom_id res chain seq x y z
N MET A 1 -2.73 27.64 -53.53
CA MET A 1 -2.54 26.28 -52.99
C MET A 1 -1.73 26.41 -51.72
N THR A 2 -2.36 26.32 -50.55
CA THR A 2 -1.68 26.44 -49.24
C THR A 2 -1.43 25.05 -48.67
N THR A 3 -0.17 24.67 -48.51
CA THR A 3 0.25 23.38 -47.97
C THR A 3 0.18 23.42 -46.44
N SER A 4 -0.66 22.57 -45.84
CA SER A 4 -0.67 22.39 -44.38
C SER A 4 0.56 21.60 -43.93
N ALA A 5 1.46 22.24 -43.19
CA ALA A 5 2.59 21.59 -42.56
C ALA A 5 2.10 20.71 -41.40
N THR A 6 2.22 19.38 -41.55
CA THR A 6 1.98 18.42 -40.47
C THR A 6 3.30 18.10 -39.80
N THR A 7 3.58 18.70 -38.64
CA THR A 7 4.78 18.40 -37.85
C THR A 7 4.53 17.20 -36.93
N LEU A 8 5.20 16.08 -37.22
CA LEU A 8 5.26 14.90 -36.34
C LEU A 8 6.28 15.19 -35.22
N LEU A 9 5.79 15.54 -34.03
CA LEU A 9 6.63 15.72 -32.85
C LEU A 9 7.12 14.34 -32.35
N PRO A 10 8.44 14.11 -32.21
CA PRO A 10 8.95 12.84 -31.73
C PRO A 10 8.63 12.63 -30.24
N ARG A 11 8.36 11.37 -29.88
CA ARG A 11 7.77 10.94 -28.60
C ARG A 11 8.55 11.37 -27.34
N PHE A 12 9.85 11.63 -27.45
CA PHE A 12 10.69 12.04 -26.32
C PHE A 12 10.52 13.52 -25.91
N LEU A 13 9.90 14.35 -26.76
CA LEU A 13 9.57 15.74 -26.43
C LEU A 13 8.21 15.88 -25.72
N LEU A 14 7.46 14.79 -25.60
CA LEU A 14 6.22 14.77 -24.84
C LEU A 14 6.52 14.35 -23.40
N PRO A 15 5.99 15.05 -22.37
CA PRO A 15 6.13 14.62 -20.99
C PRO A 15 5.59 13.19 -20.90
N ALA A 16 6.38 12.27 -20.35
CA ALA A 16 5.98 10.90 -20.16
C ALA A 16 4.83 10.87 -19.14
N LEU A 17 3.57 10.87 -19.60
CA LEU A 17 2.44 10.70 -18.71
C LEU A 17 2.58 9.34 -18.00
N SER A 18 2.62 9.40 -16.67
CA SER A 18 2.70 8.23 -15.79
C SER A 18 1.53 7.27 -16.08
N PRO A 19 1.72 5.95 -15.89
CA PRO A 19 0.74 4.92 -16.28
C PRO A 19 -0.68 5.17 -15.77
N MET A 20 -0.82 5.88 -14.66
CA MET A 20 -2.07 6.26 -14.01
C MET A 20 -2.96 7.15 -14.88
N TRP A 21 -2.38 8.03 -15.72
CA TRP A 21 -3.14 8.93 -16.59
C TRP A 21 -3.48 8.33 -17.96
N ARG A 22 -2.94 7.14 -18.28
CA ARG A 22 -3.22 6.43 -19.54
C ARG A 22 -4.62 5.80 -19.56
N VAL A 23 -5.13 5.45 -18.38
CA VAL A 23 -6.44 4.82 -18.20
C VAL A 23 -7.59 5.82 -18.40
N ALA A 24 -7.39 7.09 -18.05
CA ALA A 24 -8.41 8.13 -18.24
C ALA A 24 -8.61 8.50 -19.73
N ALA A 25 -7.60 8.29 -20.58
CA ALA A 25 -7.65 8.62 -22.01
C ALA A 25 -8.30 7.53 -22.90
N THR A 26 -8.66 6.38 -22.34
CA THR A 26 -9.28 5.25 -23.08
C THR A 26 -10.77 5.05 -22.77
N SER A 27 -11.39 5.94 -22.00
CA SER A 27 -12.80 5.86 -21.65
C SER A 27 -13.68 6.73 -22.55
N THR A 28 -13.88 6.34 -23.81
CA THR A 28 -15.09 6.68 -24.60
C THR A 28 -15.29 5.68 -25.74
N GLY A 29 -16.33 4.83 -25.66
CA GLY A 29 -16.87 4.14 -26.84
C GLY A 29 -17.27 2.66 -26.65
N ARG A 30 -18.56 2.46 -26.43
CA ARG A 30 -19.42 1.26 -26.61
C ARG A 30 -18.86 0.13 -27.53
N PRO A 31 -19.04 -1.17 -27.18
CA PRO A 31 -18.62 -2.27 -28.04
C PRO A 31 -19.63 -2.48 -29.18
N ALA A 32 -19.17 -2.31 -30.42
CA ALA A 32 -19.87 -2.77 -31.62
C ALA A 32 -19.10 -3.95 -32.23
N VAL A 33 -19.90 -4.89 -32.71
CA VAL A 33 -19.60 -6.21 -33.25
C VAL A 33 -18.74 -6.15 -34.53
N THR A 34 -18.10 -7.28 -34.84
CA THR A 34 -17.35 -7.71 -36.05
C THR A 34 -15.91 -7.21 -36.30
N GLY A 35 -14.98 -8.17 -36.30
CA GLY A 35 -14.17 -8.53 -37.49
C GLY A 35 -13.10 -7.56 -37.99
N ALA A 36 -11.85 -8.00 -37.85
CA ALA A 36 -10.65 -7.62 -38.61
C ALA A 36 -9.92 -6.30 -38.26
N SER A 37 -8.59 -6.45 -38.15
CA SER A 37 -7.56 -5.40 -38.28
C SER A 37 -7.29 -4.51 -37.05
N ALA A 38 -6.78 -5.12 -35.97
CA ALA A 38 -6.08 -4.41 -34.91
C ALA A 38 -4.65 -4.03 -35.34
N ALA A 39 -4.53 -3.06 -36.25
CA ALA A 39 -3.28 -2.38 -36.53
C ALA A 39 -3.54 -0.89 -36.79
N LEU A 40 -2.74 -0.06 -36.13
CA LEU A 40 -2.56 1.37 -36.39
C LEU A 40 -3.63 2.35 -35.84
N ARG A 41 -3.62 2.61 -34.52
CA ARG A 41 -3.99 3.93 -33.97
C ARG A 41 -3.10 4.30 -32.76
N ARG A 42 -1.87 4.75 -33.04
CA ARG A 42 -0.93 5.27 -32.01
C ARG A 42 -0.62 6.77 -32.12
N ASN A 43 -1.48 7.56 -32.79
CA ASN A 43 -1.31 9.01 -32.91
C ASN A 43 -2.62 9.73 -32.56
N ALA A 44 -2.78 10.11 -31.29
CA ALA A 44 -3.82 11.03 -30.87
C ALA A 44 -3.39 12.46 -31.28
N VAL A 45 -3.97 12.96 -32.37
CA VAL A 45 -3.78 14.33 -32.84
C VAL A 45 -4.75 15.23 -32.05
N TRP A 46 -4.22 16.08 -31.18
CA TRP A 46 -5.00 17.13 -30.52
C TRP A 46 -4.97 18.39 -31.38
N THR A 47 -6.10 18.74 -32.01
CA THR A 47 -6.28 20.03 -32.70
C THR A 47 -6.87 21.06 -31.74
N ILE A 48 -6.08 22.03 -31.31
CA ILE A 48 -6.55 23.19 -30.52
C ILE A 48 -6.88 24.31 -31.50
N ARG A 49 -8.15 24.74 -31.59
CA ARG A 49 -8.55 25.94 -32.34
C ARG A 49 -8.76 27.10 -31.38
N TYR A 50 -7.99 28.17 -31.54
CA TYR A 50 -8.24 29.46 -30.89
C TYR A 50 -9.16 30.29 -31.79
N ALA A 51 -10.38 30.59 -31.32
CA ALA A 51 -11.22 31.59 -31.96
C ALA A 51 -11.15 32.88 -31.14
N SER A 52 -10.38 33.85 -31.65
CA SER A 52 -10.38 35.23 -31.19
C SER A 52 -10.49 36.14 -32.41
N SER A 53 -11.52 36.99 -32.43
CA SER A 53 -11.45 38.30 -33.08
C SER A 53 -12.44 39.23 -32.37
N LYS A 54 -11.89 40.35 -31.88
CA LYS A 54 -12.52 41.38 -31.04
C LYS A 54 -13.40 42.36 -31.89
N PRO A 55 -13.78 43.57 -31.40
CA PRO A 55 -15.08 43.88 -30.79
C PRO A 55 -15.83 45.01 -31.54
N THR A 56 -17.10 45.28 -31.24
CA THR A 56 -17.67 46.63 -31.44
C THR A 56 -18.78 46.92 -30.43
N LYS A 57 -18.50 47.85 -29.50
CA LYS A 57 -19.53 48.54 -28.72
C LYS A 57 -19.96 49.79 -29.50
N ALA A 58 -21.26 49.95 -29.73
CA ALA A 58 -22.02 51.18 -29.45
C ALA A 58 -23.50 50.94 -29.80
N GLY A 59 -24.36 50.82 -28.79
CA GLY A 59 -25.80 51.08 -28.89
C GLY A 59 -26.65 50.20 -29.82
N GLN A 60 -27.01 49.00 -29.33
CA GLN A 60 -28.15 48.15 -29.75
C GLN A 60 -28.31 47.78 -31.24
N LYS A 61 -28.14 46.48 -31.54
CA LYS A 61 -28.85 45.68 -32.59
C LYS A 61 -28.29 44.24 -32.61
N GLY A 62 -28.70 43.43 -31.64
CA GLY A 62 -28.64 41.96 -31.73
C GLY A 62 -30.04 41.42 -32.08
N PRO A 63 -30.17 40.23 -32.70
CA PRO A 63 -31.47 39.66 -33.00
C PRO A 63 -32.30 39.56 -31.72
N LEU A 64 -33.60 39.84 -31.78
CA LEU A 64 -34.53 39.73 -30.65
C LEU A 64 -34.54 38.27 -30.17
N ILE A 65 -33.71 37.94 -29.18
CA ILE A 65 -33.68 36.60 -28.60
C ILE A 65 -34.86 36.54 -27.63
N LEU A 66 -35.94 35.91 -28.08
CA LEU A 66 -37.07 35.54 -27.22
C LEU A 66 -36.52 34.68 -26.07
N GLU A 67 -36.65 35.17 -24.84
CA GLU A 67 -36.23 34.44 -23.65
C GLU A 67 -36.96 33.09 -23.64
N LYS A 68 -36.20 32.00 -23.74
CA LYS A 68 -36.80 30.66 -23.74
C LYS A 68 -37.63 30.54 -22.45
N PRO A 69 -38.92 30.15 -22.52
CA PRO A 69 -39.72 29.97 -21.34
C PRO A 69 -39.03 28.98 -20.41
N ALA A 70 -39.06 29.25 -19.11
CA ALA A 70 -38.41 28.42 -18.09
C ALA A 70 -38.74 26.95 -18.36
N LYS A 71 -37.71 26.16 -18.69
CA LYS A 71 -37.86 24.73 -18.95
C LYS A 71 -38.49 24.14 -17.68
N PHE A 72 -39.70 23.62 -17.81
CA PHE A 72 -40.38 22.92 -16.72
C PHE A 72 -39.51 21.75 -16.29
N ASN A 73 -38.82 21.93 -15.17
CA ASN A 73 -38.11 20.87 -14.50
C ASN A 73 -39.13 20.27 -13.53
N PRO A 74 -39.79 19.14 -13.88
CA PRO A 74 -40.62 18.46 -12.90
C PRO A 74 -39.75 18.22 -11.67
N PRO A 75 -40.33 18.24 -10.45
CA PRO A 75 -39.56 18.01 -9.23
C PRO A 75 -38.76 16.72 -9.42
N SER A 76 -37.46 16.87 -9.66
CA SER A 76 -36.56 15.75 -9.86
C SER A 76 -36.64 14.98 -8.57
N HIS A 77 -37.08 13.72 -8.64
CA HIS A 77 -37.02 12.83 -7.49
C HIS A 77 -35.65 13.02 -6.83
N GLY A 78 -35.67 13.45 -5.57
CA GLY A 78 -34.43 13.81 -4.88
C GLY A 78 -33.45 12.65 -4.96
N ALA A 79 -32.16 12.93 -5.10
CA ALA A 79 -31.10 11.91 -5.12
C ALA A 79 -31.10 10.99 -3.88
N ARG A 80 -31.91 11.32 -2.86
CA ARG A 80 -32.10 10.58 -1.63
C ARG A 80 -33.53 10.02 -1.60
N LEU A 81 -33.63 8.71 -1.43
CA LEU A 81 -34.88 8.03 -1.14
C LEU A 81 -35.50 8.62 0.14
N PRO A 82 -36.80 8.94 0.17
CA PRO A 82 -37.45 9.53 1.34
C PRO A 82 -37.33 8.55 2.52
N LYS A 83 -36.60 8.98 3.56
CA LYS A 83 -36.22 8.15 4.71
C LYS A 83 -37.41 7.61 5.51
N ASN A 84 -38.60 8.18 5.33
CA ASN A 84 -39.84 7.82 6.04
C ASN A 84 -40.98 7.30 5.14
N ASN A 85 -40.78 7.19 3.82
CA ASN A 85 -41.80 6.69 2.89
C ASN A 85 -41.27 5.47 2.13
N GLY A 86 -40.85 4.45 2.88
CA GLY A 86 -40.68 3.12 2.30
C GLY A 86 -42.02 2.57 1.77
N PRO A 87 -42.00 1.51 0.95
CA PRO A 87 -43.22 0.86 0.48
C PRO A 87 -44.12 0.55 1.67
N LYS A 88 -45.30 1.19 1.73
CA LYS A 88 -46.27 0.95 2.77
C LYS A 88 -46.85 -0.43 2.51
N HIS A 89 -46.49 -1.40 3.34
CA HIS A 89 -47.21 -2.67 3.38
C HIS A 89 -48.65 -2.36 3.79
N TYR A 90 -49.60 -2.62 2.88
CA TYR A 90 -51.03 -2.40 3.11
C TYR A 90 -51.65 -3.45 4.04
N GLY A 91 -50.89 -4.48 4.41
CA GLY A 91 -51.25 -5.40 5.50
C GLY A 91 -50.89 -4.79 6.85
N GLY A 92 -51.65 -5.14 7.89
CA GLY A 92 -51.32 -4.78 9.27
C GLY A 92 -49.93 -5.27 9.70
N PRO A 93 -49.46 -4.88 10.90
CA PRO A 93 -48.16 -5.35 11.40
C PRO A 93 -48.14 -6.88 11.43
N LEU A 94 -47.10 -7.47 10.83
CA LEU A 94 -46.96 -8.93 10.80
C LEU A 94 -46.93 -9.48 12.22
N SER A 95 -47.67 -10.55 12.45
CA SER A 95 -47.58 -11.29 13.70
C SER A 95 -46.17 -11.88 13.87
N GLY A 96 -45.72 -12.07 15.11
CA GLY A 96 -44.39 -12.66 15.37
C GLY A 96 -44.22 -14.07 14.77
N GLN A 97 -45.33 -14.82 14.61
CA GLN A 97 -45.33 -16.12 13.94
C GLN A 97 -45.15 -15.98 12.42
N GLU A 98 -45.81 -14.99 11.82
CA GLU A 98 -45.73 -14.72 10.39
C GLU A 98 -44.35 -14.20 9.97
N VAL A 99 -43.70 -13.39 10.81
CA VAL A 99 -42.29 -12.99 10.60
C VAL A 99 -41.37 -14.21 10.59
N ARG A 100 -41.59 -15.19 11.48
CA ARG A 100 -40.80 -16.43 11.51
C ARG A 100 -41.06 -17.31 10.29
N ALA A 101 -42.31 -17.40 9.83
CA ALA A 101 -42.68 -18.13 8.62
C ALA A 101 -42.11 -17.49 7.35
N GLN A 102 -41.98 -16.15 7.31
CA GLN A 102 -41.35 -15.46 6.19
C GLN A 102 -39.85 -15.71 6.10
N ARG A 103 -39.15 -15.85 7.24
CA ARG A 103 -37.70 -16.13 7.26
C ARG A 103 -37.34 -17.51 6.70
N THR A 104 -38.25 -18.48 6.84
CA THR A 104 -38.05 -19.87 6.40
C THR A 104 -38.70 -20.16 5.04
N ARG A 105 -39.25 -19.13 4.37
CA ARG A 105 -39.97 -19.30 3.11
C ARG A 105 -38.99 -19.44 1.95
N GLU A 106 -39.03 -20.59 1.31
CA GLU A 106 -38.14 -20.92 0.20
C GLU A 106 -38.80 -20.58 -1.14
N TYR A 107 -38.02 -19.99 -2.05
CA TYR A 107 -38.45 -19.71 -3.42
C TYR A 107 -37.41 -20.24 -4.41
N PRO A 108 -37.83 -20.61 -5.63
CA PRO A 108 -36.89 -21.03 -6.68
C PRO A 108 -35.84 -19.96 -6.95
N GLY A 109 -34.55 -20.33 -6.98
CA GLY A 109 -33.44 -19.42 -7.24
C GLY A 109 -32.91 -18.65 -6.02
N MET A 110 -33.46 -18.89 -4.82
CA MET A 110 -32.85 -18.43 -3.57
C MET A 110 -31.61 -19.26 -3.21
N MET A 111 -30.80 -18.74 -2.30
CA MET A 111 -29.69 -19.51 -1.70
C MET A 111 -30.20 -20.78 -1.02
N ALA A 112 -29.31 -21.75 -0.83
CA ALA A 112 -29.67 -23.01 -0.18
C ALA A 112 -30.27 -22.77 1.22
N PRO A 113 -31.32 -23.52 1.60
CA PRO A 113 -32.03 -23.28 2.84
C PRO A 113 -31.24 -23.68 4.07
N GLU A 114 -31.60 -23.09 5.21
CA GLU A 114 -30.97 -23.36 6.51
C GLU A 114 -31.01 -24.87 6.83
N GLY A 115 -29.91 -25.40 7.38
CA GLY A 115 -29.77 -26.83 7.66
C GLY A 115 -29.24 -27.67 6.49
N THR A 116 -29.14 -27.12 5.28
CA THR A 116 -28.43 -27.78 4.17
C THR A 116 -26.92 -27.58 4.25
N TRP A 117 -26.15 -28.53 3.72
CA TRP A 117 -24.69 -28.42 3.65
C TRP A 117 -24.23 -27.19 2.85
N ALA A 118 -24.92 -26.88 1.75
CA ALA A 118 -24.62 -25.72 0.93
C ALA A 118 -24.82 -24.41 1.71
N HIS A 119 -25.91 -24.30 2.48
CA HIS A 119 -26.13 -23.14 3.35
C HIS A 119 -25.01 -22.98 4.40
N TRP A 120 -24.61 -24.09 5.03
CA TRP A 120 -23.50 -24.09 5.97
C TRP A 120 -22.19 -23.61 5.32
N PHE A 121 -21.85 -24.12 4.13
CA PHE A 121 -20.62 -23.74 3.44
C PHE A 121 -20.62 -22.25 3.09
N PHE A 122 -21.70 -21.73 2.48
CA PHE A 122 -21.79 -20.33 2.05
C PHE A 122 -21.94 -19.32 3.20
N ASN A 123 -22.56 -19.70 4.32
CA ASN A 123 -22.82 -18.77 5.42
C ASN A 123 -21.78 -18.87 6.55
N SER A 124 -20.97 -19.93 6.59
CA SER A 124 -19.95 -20.11 7.64
C SER A 124 -18.75 -19.19 7.42
N ARG A 125 -18.66 -18.12 8.22
CA ARG A 125 -17.50 -17.21 8.23
C ARG A 125 -16.19 -17.95 8.55
N LYS A 126 -16.25 -18.97 9.41
CA LYS A 126 -15.07 -19.76 9.81
C LYS A 126 -14.48 -20.50 8.62
N VAL A 127 -15.33 -21.15 7.83
CA VAL A 127 -14.90 -21.90 6.63
C VAL A 127 -14.23 -20.96 5.62
N HIS A 128 -14.86 -19.81 5.33
CA HIS A 128 -14.27 -18.81 4.45
C HIS A 128 -12.96 -18.25 4.98
N LEU A 129 -12.85 -18.04 6.30
CA LEU A 129 -11.61 -17.59 6.93
C LEU A 129 -10.50 -18.64 6.80
N PHE A 130 -10.79 -19.92 7.04
CA PHE A 130 -9.80 -20.99 6.85
C PHE A 130 -9.37 -21.14 5.39
N ILE A 131 -10.29 -21.03 4.43
CA ILE A 131 -9.95 -21.14 3.01
C ILE A 131 -9.14 -19.92 2.55
N SER A 132 -9.57 -18.70 2.89
CA SER A 132 -8.84 -17.48 2.52
C SER A 132 -7.47 -17.41 3.19
N LEU A 133 -7.39 -17.68 4.50
CA LEU A 133 -6.12 -17.70 5.21
C LEU A 133 -5.23 -18.87 4.77
N GLY A 134 -5.81 -20.04 4.52
CA GLY A 134 -5.09 -21.22 4.01
C GLY A 134 -4.51 -21.00 2.61
N THR A 135 -5.28 -20.40 1.71
CA THR A 135 -4.79 -20.05 0.36
C THR A 135 -3.71 -18.99 0.41
N LEU A 136 -3.85 -17.95 1.24
CA LEU A 136 -2.81 -16.93 1.40
C LEU A 136 -1.53 -17.49 2.03
N THR A 137 -1.65 -18.32 3.07
CA THR A 137 -0.49 -18.93 3.75
C THR A 137 0.26 -19.91 2.83
N THR A 138 -0.46 -20.76 2.10
CA THR A 138 0.17 -21.66 1.10
C THR A 138 0.87 -20.88 -0.02
N LEU A 139 0.27 -19.80 -0.53
CA LEU A 139 0.94 -18.92 -1.50
C LEU A 139 2.20 -18.28 -0.92
N ALA A 140 2.13 -17.77 0.32
CA ALA A 140 3.26 -17.12 0.98
C ALA A 140 4.44 -18.08 1.22
N ILE A 141 4.14 -19.31 1.65
CA ILE A 141 5.17 -20.35 1.83
C ILE A 141 5.75 -20.75 0.47
N SER A 142 4.92 -20.93 -0.55
CA SER A 142 5.37 -21.28 -1.91
C SER A 142 6.29 -20.20 -2.50
N THR A 143 5.92 -18.93 -2.40
CA THR A 143 6.75 -17.83 -2.90
C THR A 143 8.06 -17.70 -2.13
N LEU A 144 8.06 -17.95 -0.81
CA LEU A 144 9.27 -18.00 0.01
C LEU A 144 10.21 -19.13 -0.46
N VAL A 145 9.69 -20.34 -0.66
CA VAL A 145 10.48 -21.50 -1.13
C VAL A 145 11.07 -21.24 -2.52
N LEU A 146 10.28 -20.67 -3.43
CA LEU A 146 10.71 -20.31 -4.78
C LEU A 146 11.81 -19.23 -4.76
N ASN A 147 11.61 -18.16 -3.97
CA ASN A 147 12.59 -17.10 -3.84
C ASN A 147 13.90 -17.61 -3.23
N PHE A 148 13.82 -18.43 -2.19
CA PHE A 148 14.98 -19.07 -1.56
C PHE A 148 15.74 -19.94 -2.56
N SER A 149 15.03 -20.77 -3.34
CA SER A 149 15.65 -21.67 -4.32
C SER A 149 16.39 -20.92 -5.43
N GLN A 150 15.97 -19.70 -5.75
CA GLN A 150 16.59 -18.86 -6.78
C GLN A 150 17.76 -18.02 -6.24
N THR A 151 17.65 -17.51 -5.01
CA THR A 151 18.60 -16.51 -4.46
C THR A 151 19.62 -17.11 -3.51
N SER A 152 19.32 -18.26 -2.89
CA SER A 152 20.16 -18.84 -1.83
C SER A 152 21.25 -19.76 -2.38
N PRO A 153 22.51 -19.61 -1.91
CA PRO A 153 23.58 -20.55 -2.24
C PRO A 153 23.39 -21.93 -1.56
N PHE A 154 22.59 -21.98 -0.48
CA PHE A 154 22.40 -23.18 0.35
C PHE A 154 21.23 -24.08 -0.10
N LYS A 155 20.69 -23.88 -1.31
CA LYS A 155 19.53 -24.64 -1.83
C LYS A 155 19.75 -26.15 -1.90
N HIS A 156 21.00 -26.59 -2.07
CA HIS A 156 21.38 -28.00 -2.17
C HIS A 156 21.31 -28.74 -0.83
N LEU A 157 21.25 -28.00 0.29
CA LEU A 157 21.12 -28.55 1.64
C LEU A 157 19.65 -28.78 2.03
N LEU A 158 18.70 -28.44 1.15
CA LEU A 158 17.29 -28.62 1.42
C LEU A 158 16.90 -30.10 1.33
N PRO A 159 16.11 -30.61 2.28
CA PRO A 159 15.57 -31.96 2.20
C PRO A 159 14.63 -32.10 0.99
N PRO A 160 14.59 -33.27 0.33
CA PRO A 160 13.63 -33.53 -0.74
C PRO A 160 12.19 -33.47 -0.19
N ALA A 161 11.24 -33.00 -1.01
CA ALA A 161 9.84 -32.86 -0.60
C ALA A 161 9.18 -34.20 -0.18
N SER A 162 9.73 -35.35 -0.60
CA SER A 162 9.28 -36.68 -0.17
C SER A 162 9.54 -36.95 1.31
N GLU A 163 10.60 -36.38 1.89
CA GLU A 163 10.98 -36.58 3.29
C GLU A 163 10.00 -35.93 4.27
N PHE A 164 9.21 -34.95 3.79
CA PHE A 164 8.15 -34.34 4.58
C PHE A 164 7.07 -35.35 5.00
N TRP A 165 6.75 -36.33 4.14
CA TRP A 165 5.72 -37.34 4.44
C TRP A 165 6.22 -38.46 5.35
N SER A 166 7.52 -38.77 5.34
CA SER A 166 8.10 -39.78 6.23
C SER A 166 8.49 -39.21 7.59
N SER A 167 9.07 -38.01 7.63
CA SER A 167 9.60 -37.39 8.84
C SER A 167 9.37 -35.86 8.87
N PRO A 168 8.11 -35.42 9.06
CA PRO A 168 7.75 -34.00 8.96
C PRO A 168 8.50 -33.11 9.94
N ILE A 169 8.78 -33.60 11.15
CA ILE A 169 9.48 -32.85 12.19
C ILE A 169 10.94 -32.60 11.79
N GLN A 170 11.62 -33.60 11.23
CA GLN A 170 13.02 -33.46 10.82
C GLN A 170 13.13 -32.54 9.61
N PHE A 171 12.24 -32.70 8.62
CA PHE A 171 12.15 -31.81 7.46
C PHE A 171 12.06 -30.32 7.87
N ILE A 172 11.18 -30.00 8.83
CA ILE A 172 11.01 -28.62 9.31
C ILE A 172 12.28 -28.14 10.03
N ARG A 173 12.89 -28.98 10.89
CA ARG A 173 14.14 -28.62 11.59
C ARG A 173 15.28 -28.34 10.62
N THR A 174 15.47 -29.19 9.61
CA THR A 174 16.49 -28.99 8.58
C THR A 174 16.22 -27.73 7.77
N TRP A 175 14.95 -27.45 7.43
CA TRP A 175 14.55 -26.24 6.72
C TRP A 175 14.87 -24.98 7.52
N VAL A 176 14.52 -24.95 8.81
CA VAL A 176 14.82 -23.84 9.71
C VAL A 176 16.33 -23.64 9.85
N HIS A 177 17.11 -24.72 10.01
CA HIS A 177 18.56 -24.64 10.08
C HIS A 177 19.18 -24.00 8.82
N VAL A 178 18.72 -24.43 7.64
CA VAL A 178 19.17 -23.87 6.35
C VAL A 178 18.75 -22.39 6.21
N MET A 179 17.56 -22.02 6.69
CA MET A 179 17.11 -20.63 6.71
C MET A 179 18.00 -19.76 7.60
N GLN A 180 18.34 -20.22 8.80
CA GLN A 180 19.27 -19.51 9.69
C GLN A 180 20.65 -19.35 9.05
N LEU A 181 21.14 -20.36 8.31
CA LEU A 181 22.41 -20.27 7.59
C LEU A 181 22.37 -19.19 6.49
N HIS A 182 21.26 -19.12 5.75
CA HIS A 182 21.05 -18.06 4.75
C HIS A 182 21.00 -16.67 5.37
N GLU A 183 20.35 -16.53 6.53
CA GLU A 183 20.32 -15.26 7.27
C GLU A 183 21.69 -14.86 7.80
N ARG A 184 22.48 -15.81 8.32
CA ARG A 184 23.87 -15.56 8.75
C ARG A 184 24.73 -15.03 7.61
N ASP A 185 24.71 -15.67 6.44
CA ASP A 185 25.45 -15.20 5.25
C ASP A 185 25.00 -13.80 4.79
N ARG A 186 23.68 -13.52 4.83
CA ARG A 186 23.18 -12.17 4.52
C ARG A 186 23.64 -11.12 5.53
N ASN A 187 23.65 -11.47 6.82
CA ASN A 187 24.10 -10.59 7.88
C ASN A 187 25.60 -10.32 7.76
N GLU A 188 26.42 -11.34 7.49
CA GLU A 188 27.86 -11.18 7.27
C GLU A 188 28.15 -10.26 6.08
N LYS A 189 27.44 -10.45 4.96
CA LYS A 189 27.54 -9.56 3.79
C LYS A 189 27.13 -8.12 4.11
N ALA A 190 26.07 -7.94 4.89
CA ALA A 190 25.60 -6.62 5.30
C ALA A 190 26.62 -5.92 6.23
N ILE A 191 27.16 -6.65 7.21
CA ILE A 191 28.20 -6.16 8.12
C ILE A 191 29.46 -5.79 7.34
N ALA A 192 29.92 -6.66 6.43
CA ALA A 192 31.09 -6.38 5.59
C ALA A 192 30.89 -5.17 4.66
N ALA A 193 29.67 -4.97 4.14
CA ALA A 193 29.35 -3.78 3.36
C ALA A 193 29.37 -2.51 4.22
N HIS A 194 28.80 -2.58 5.42
CA HIS A 194 28.81 -1.47 6.37
C HIS A 194 30.23 -1.12 6.84
N SER A 195 31.06 -2.12 7.19
CA SER A 195 32.43 -1.90 7.63
C SER A 195 33.29 -1.25 6.54
N ARG A 196 33.15 -1.71 5.28
CA ARG A 196 33.81 -1.06 4.14
C ARG A 196 33.41 0.41 4.00
N HIS A 197 32.13 0.71 4.19
CA HIS A 197 31.65 2.08 4.13
C HIS A 197 32.21 2.94 5.26
N THR A 198 32.21 2.44 6.50
CA THR A 198 32.78 3.16 7.64
C THR A 198 34.29 3.37 7.50
N ASP A 199 35.01 2.39 6.98
CA ASP A 199 36.46 2.48 6.73
C ASP A 199 36.76 3.56 5.68
N ASP A 200 35.96 3.62 4.62
CA ASP A 200 36.11 4.64 3.58
C ASP A 200 35.79 6.04 4.10
N VAL A 201 34.77 6.18 4.96
CA VAL A 201 34.47 7.45 5.65
C VAL A 201 35.61 7.85 6.58
N ALA A 202 36.13 6.92 7.38
CA ALA A 202 37.25 7.16 8.30
C ALA A 202 38.52 7.59 7.54
N LYS A 203 38.84 6.94 6.41
CA LYS A 203 39.95 7.35 5.54
C LYS A 203 39.78 8.77 5.02
N ARG A 204 38.57 9.14 4.59
CA ARG A 204 38.26 10.50 4.11
C ARG A 204 38.40 11.53 5.24
N GLN A 205 37.95 11.19 6.44
CA GLN A 205 38.11 12.04 7.62
C GLN A 205 39.60 12.20 7.97
N TYR A 206 40.36 11.11 8.00
CA TYR A 206 41.80 11.16 8.26
C TYR A 206 42.54 12.00 7.21
N TYR A 207 42.21 11.82 5.93
CA TYR A 207 42.77 12.64 4.84
C TYR A 207 42.47 14.13 5.05
N ARG A 208 41.23 14.49 5.40
CA ARG A 208 40.86 15.88 5.70
C ARG A 208 41.65 16.45 6.88
N LYS A 209 41.82 15.67 7.95
CA LYS A 209 42.62 16.06 9.14
C LYS A 209 44.06 16.35 8.77
N VAL A 210 44.73 15.41 8.09
CA VAL A 210 46.16 15.54 7.72
C VAL A 210 46.40 16.71 6.75
N HIS A 211 45.48 16.93 5.82
CA HIS A 211 45.57 18.04 4.87
C HIS A 211 45.00 19.37 5.42
N GLY A 212 44.61 19.43 6.70
CA GLY A 212 44.14 20.65 7.35
C GLY A 212 42.78 21.17 6.84
N LEU A 213 42.03 20.35 6.12
CA LEU A 213 40.69 20.63 5.55
C LEU A 213 39.56 20.49 6.60
N ASP A 214 39.90 20.14 7.84
CA ASP A 214 38.95 19.98 8.96
C ASP A 214 38.65 21.30 9.71
N LYS A 215 39.36 22.39 9.41
CA LYS A 215 39.22 23.68 10.13
C LYS A 215 37.87 24.37 9.91
N GLU A 216 37.11 23.97 8.90
CA GLU A 216 35.79 24.53 8.63
C GLU A 216 34.87 23.38 8.26
N ASN A 217 34.24 22.72 9.24
CA ASN A 217 33.10 21.87 8.96
C ASN A 217 31.96 22.79 8.46
N PRO A 218 31.65 22.86 7.15
CA PRO A 218 30.61 23.77 6.66
C PRO A 218 29.24 23.42 7.24
N ILE A 219 29.05 22.17 7.69
CA ILE A 219 27.82 21.66 8.31
C ILE A 219 27.71 22.10 9.78
N ALA A 220 28.80 22.13 10.56
CA ALA A 220 28.77 22.65 11.93
C ALA A 220 28.54 24.17 11.93
N ASN A 221 29.16 24.87 10.97
CA ASN A 221 28.96 26.30 10.75
C ASN A 221 27.55 26.64 10.21
N PHE A 222 26.94 25.77 9.39
CA PHE A 222 25.58 25.95 8.87
C PHE A 222 24.49 25.57 9.88
N LEU A 223 24.74 24.58 10.75
CA LEU A 223 23.76 24.08 11.73
C LEU A 223 23.87 24.73 13.12
N GLY A 224 24.79 25.68 13.33
CA GLY A 224 24.92 26.42 14.58
C GLY A 224 25.29 25.58 15.81
N MET A 225 25.79 24.36 15.62
CA MET A 225 26.26 23.49 16.69
C MET A 225 27.71 23.84 16.98
N LYS A 226 27.90 24.82 17.87
CA LYS A 226 29.20 25.19 18.44
C LYS A 226 29.79 23.96 19.13
N GLU A 227 31.04 23.64 18.78
CA GLU A 227 31.81 22.55 19.39
C GLU A 227 31.85 22.72 20.91
N GLU A 228 31.16 21.84 21.63
CA GLU A 228 31.51 21.51 23.01
C GLU A 228 32.72 20.57 22.93
N SER A 229 33.82 21.06 23.48
CA SER A 229 35.16 20.46 23.52
C SER A 229 35.15 19.02 24.03
N GLU A 230 36.09 18.23 23.52
CA GLU A 230 36.32 16.83 23.92
C GLU A 230 36.60 16.63 25.43
N GLU A 231 36.80 17.71 26.19
CA GLU A 231 36.96 17.74 27.65
C GLU A 231 35.66 17.37 28.39
N ASP A 232 34.48 17.74 27.86
CA ASP A 232 33.19 17.48 28.53
C ASP A 232 32.72 16.03 28.34
N LYS A 233 33.09 15.40 27.22
CA LYS A 233 32.81 13.97 26.97
C LYS A 233 33.75 13.05 27.75
N ALA A 234 35.01 13.46 27.94
CA ALA A 234 35.95 12.74 28.81
C ALA A 234 35.54 12.84 30.29
N ALA A 235 35.04 13.99 30.73
CA ALA A 235 34.51 14.17 32.09
C ALA A 235 33.22 13.36 32.34
N ALA A 236 32.33 13.26 31.35
CA ALA A 236 31.12 12.44 31.45
C ALA A 236 31.42 10.92 31.47
N ALA A 237 32.43 10.47 30.72
CA ALA A 237 32.89 9.07 30.77
C ALA A 237 33.61 8.74 32.10
N ALA A 238 34.43 9.66 32.62
CA ALA A 238 35.08 9.50 33.92
C ALA A 238 34.09 9.53 35.10
N ALA A 239 32.99 10.28 34.99
CA ALA A 239 31.92 10.28 35.99
C ALA A 239 31.09 8.99 36.00
N MET A 240 31.01 8.27 34.87
CA MET A 240 30.29 7.00 34.78
C MET A 240 31.12 5.81 35.29
N GLU A 241 32.45 5.91 35.26
CA GLU A 241 33.41 4.92 35.79
C GLU A 241 33.70 5.09 37.31
N ALA A 242 33.20 6.15 37.95
CA ALA A 242 33.46 6.45 39.37
C ALA A 242 32.35 6.03 40.36
N SER A 243 31.42 5.16 39.96
CA SER A 243 30.39 4.61 40.87
C SER A 243 30.64 3.11 41.12
N PRO A 244 31.06 2.71 42.34
CA PRO A 244 31.49 1.33 42.59
C PRO A 244 30.32 0.38 42.80
N VAL A 245 30.46 -0.80 42.21
CA VAL A 245 29.67 -2.01 42.43
C VAL A 245 29.83 -2.52 43.87
N ALA A 246 28.71 -2.81 44.54
CA ALA A 246 28.54 -3.80 45.61
C ALA A 246 27.13 -4.40 45.37
N GLY A 247 26.92 -5.70 45.16
CA GLY A 247 27.28 -6.84 46.00
C GLY A 247 25.98 -7.39 46.61
N ASP A 248 25.55 -8.58 46.18
CA ASP A 248 24.31 -9.29 46.55
C ASP A 248 23.97 -9.34 48.06
N ALA A 249 22.67 -9.20 48.41
CA ALA A 249 21.90 -10.10 49.30
C ALA A 249 20.51 -9.54 49.73
N GLU A 250 19.47 -10.30 49.35
CA GLU A 250 18.20 -10.62 50.05
C GLU A 250 17.24 -9.58 50.72
N ALA A 251 16.02 -9.57 50.16
CA ALA A 251 14.69 -9.64 50.81
C ALA A 251 14.22 -8.59 51.83
N THR A 252 13.24 -7.75 51.44
CA THR A 252 11.87 -7.71 52.04
C THR A 252 10.90 -6.75 51.32
N ALA A 253 9.80 -7.32 50.82
CA ALA A 253 8.40 -6.84 50.73
C ALA A 253 7.99 -5.49 50.05
N PRO A 254 6.75 -5.42 49.49
CA PRO A 254 6.39 -4.54 48.37
C PRO A 254 5.47 -3.36 48.76
N ALA A 255 5.62 -2.22 48.08
CA ALA A 255 4.63 -1.13 48.02
C ALA A 255 4.86 -0.40 46.68
N GLU A 256 3.98 -0.61 45.71
CA GLU A 256 2.86 0.27 45.35
C GLU A 256 3.21 1.37 44.32
N ASN A 257 2.49 1.28 43.20
CA ASN A 257 2.12 2.39 42.32
C ASN A 257 3.23 3.09 41.52
N GLU A 258 3.73 2.40 40.49
CA GLU A 258 4.21 3.09 39.29
C GLU A 258 3.34 2.79 38.06
N GLN A 259 2.85 3.89 37.51
CA GLN A 259 1.87 3.96 36.44
C GLN A 259 2.46 3.40 35.13
N LYS A 260 2.04 2.19 34.76
CA LYS A 260 2.33 1.62 33.45
C LYS A 260 1.63 2.45 32.37
N LYS A 261 2.42 3.13 31.54
CA LYS A 261 1.96 3.79 30.32
C LYS A 261 1.37 2.75 29.38
N LYS A 262 0.05 2.84 29.17
CA LYS A 262 -0.73 1.96 28.29
C LYS A 262 -0.37 2.27 26.84
N TRP A 263 0.51 1.46 26.26
CA TRP A 263 0.71 1.42 24.81
C TRP A 263 -0.12 0.26 24.25
N PHE A 264 -1.02 0.59 23.31
CA PHE A 264 -1.89 -0.32 22.55
C PHE A 264 -3.11 -0.89 23.29
N GLY A 265 -3.97 0.00 23.78
CA GLY A 265 -5.43 -0.10 23.60
C GLY A 265 -6.12 -1.47 23.71
N ILE A 266 -5.78 -2.28 24.71
CA ILE A 266 -6.49 -3.49 25.09
C ILE A 266 -6.49 -3.51 26.63
N PHE A 267 -7.66 -3.79 27.20
CA PHE A 267 -8.03 -3.60 28.62
C PHE A 267 -7.04 -4.21 29.61
#